data_AF-A0A8T7K3D8-F1
#
_entry.id   AF-A0A8T7K3D8-F1
#
_cell.length_a   1.000
_cell.length_b   1.000
_cell.length_c   1.000
_cell.angle_alpha   90.00
_cell.angle_beta   90.00
_cell.angle_gamma   90.00
#
_symmetry.space_group_name_H-M   'P 1'
#
loop_
_entity.id
_entity.type
_entity.pdbx_description
1 polymer ?
#
loop_
_entity_poly.entity_id
_entity_poly.type
_entity_poly.pdbx_seq_one_letter_code
_entity_poly.pdbx_strand_id
1 'polypeptide(L)'
;MAHLRLKPTRDGLRVRQTPVNGVPLAQVNSADVLEALDSEAEARAKLAQPDAWIKVRTAAGVEGFVSAQFVQAESSADAPSAAPAVMAATIPSSPSASVAMPAVNDETRVRRAAFAITAAFEGHGYAAYQNYDSGIISYGRFQFTLAGGSLANVVNMYLNASVSKVAEDLRASYQQRLIAKDASLQNDSRLKELLLLAAAEQAMQDAQDEAARVGYWQQMLDLSANPRGLQLPLSLALLFDMAINHGLRHPHLGNAETALNVQPRSRIGENGLTEQQLISETAKQRRDFMYRFADKNNLPGLKVRGDFWMNLVTQNDWTLSGGVNGTVNVNGRIIQVRNP
;
A
#
# COMPACT_ATOMS: atom_id res chain seq x y z
N MET A 1 37.73 -15.31 -6.06
CA MET A 1 37.24 -15.40 -4.67
C MET A 1 35.84 -15.95 -4.72
N ALA A 2 35.45 -16.87 -3.83
CA ALA A 2 34.11 -17.46 -3.87
C ALA A 2 33.08 -16.41 -3.41
N HIS A 3 32.13 -16.07 -4.27
CA HIS A 3 31.03 -15.18 -3.95
C HIS A 3 29.92 -15.94 -3.23
N LEU A 4 29.35 -15.33 -2.17
CA LEU A 4 28.28 -15.95 -1.39
C LEU A 4 27.01 -16.08 -2.26
N ARG A 5 26.45 -17.28 -2.33
CA ARG A 5 25.17 -17.52 -3.03
C ARG A 5 24.01 -17.21 -2.10
N LEU A 6 23.02 -16.52 -2.64
CA LEU A 6 21.83 -16.08 -1.93
C LEU A 6 20.58 -16.63 -2.63
N LYS A 7 19.64 -17.15 -1.84
CA LYS A 7 18.32 -17.55 -2.31
C LYS A 7 17.26 -16.54 -1.87
N PRO A 8 16.41 -16.04 -2.77
CA PRO A 8 15.23 -15.30 -2.40
C PRO A 8 14.30 -16.15 -1.53
N THR A 9 13.77 -15.56 -0.48
CA THR A 9 12.82 -16.21 0.45
C THR A 9 11.37 -16.17 -0.06
N ARG A 10 11.13 -15.53 -1.21
CA ARG A 10 9.82 -15.37 -1.82
C ARG A 10 9.92 -15.19 -3.33
N ASP A 11 8.84 -15.50 -4.01
CA ASP A 11 8.69 -15.22 -5.42
C ASP A 11 8.50 -13.72 -5.66
N GLY A 12 8.99 -13.27 -6.82
CA GLY A 12 8.79 -11.91 -7.26
C GLY A 12 9.64 -10.85 -6.55
N LEU A 13 10.75 -11.22 -5.93
CA LEU A 13 11.69 -10.27 -5.33
C LEU A 13 12.31 -9.36 -6.40
N ARG A 14 12.22 -8.04 -6.22
CA ARG A 14 12.74 -7.07 -7.19
C ARG A 14 14.23 -6.80 -6.96
N VAL A 15 15.03 -6.98 -8.00
CA VAL A 15 16.42 -6.50 -8.11
C VAL A 15 16.37 -5.06 -8.60
N ARG A 16 16.94 -4.12 -7.85
CA ARG A 16 16.82 -2.68 -8.12
C ARG A 16 18.14 -2.04 -8.50
N GLN A 17 18.10 -0.96 -9.27
CA GLN A 17 19.31 -0.24 -9.66
C GLN A 17 20.06 0.40 -8.48
N THR A 18 19.32 0.87 -7.47
CA THR A 18 19.85 1.43 -6.22
C THR A 18 19.02 0.96 -5.02
N PRO A 19 19.58 0.95 -3.80
CA PRO A 19 18.84 0.63 -2.58
C PRO A 19 17.63 1.54 -2.37
N VAL A 20 16.55 0.98 -1.82
CA VAL A 20 15.31 1.68 -1.41
C VAL A 20 14.49 2.25 -2.57
N ASN A 21 15.05 3.18 -3.35
CA ASN A 21 14.35 3.96 -4.38
C ASN A 21 14.73 3.61 -5.82
N GLY A 22 15.50 2.54 -6.04
CA GLY A 22 15.93 2.15 -7.38
C GLY A 22 14.81 1.59 -8.26
N VAL A 23 14.86 1.91 -9.55
CA VAL A 23 14.03 1.30 -10.59
C VAL A 23 14.25 -0.22 -10.58
N PRO A 24 13.18 -1.05 -10.62
CA PRO A 24 13.33 -2.49 -10.75
C PRO A 24 14.01 -2.83 -12.09
N LEU A 25 15.18 -3.47 -12.01
CA LEU A 25 15.93 -3.94 -13.18
C LEU A 25 15.55 -5.36 -13.56
N ALA A 26 15.22 -6.19 -12.56
CA ALA A 26 14.79 -7.56 -12.76
C ALA A 26 13.91 -8.03 -11.59
N GLN A 27 13.25 -9.16 -11.78
CA GLN A 27 12.47 -9.84 -10.76
C GLN A 27 12.96 -11.28 -10.66
N VAL A 28 13.18 -11.75 -9.44
CA VAL A 28 13.71 -13.08 -9.14
C VAL A 28 12.81 -13.81 -8.16
N ASN A 29 12.75 -15.12 -8.28
CA ASN A 29 11.87 -15.99 -7.55
C ASN A 29 12.61 -16.83 -6.51
N SER A 30 11.87 -17.51 -5.65
CA SER A 30 12.44 -18.37 -4.59
C SER A 30 13.27 -19.55 -5.13
N ALA A 31 13.02 -19.95 -6.37
CA ALA A 31 13.80 -20.95 -7.09
C ALA A 31 15.11 -20.39 -7.70
N ASP A 32 15.26 -19.06 -7.80
CA ASP A 32 16.42 -18.45 -8.41
C ASP A 32 17.59 -18.34 -7.43
N VAL A 33 18.82 -18.39 -7.95
CA VAL A 33 20.04 -18.19 -7.18
C VAL A 33 20.69 -16.88 -7.57
N LEU A 34 21.05 -16.09 -6.57
CA LEU A 34 21.71 -14.80 -6.69
C LEU A 34 23.16 -14.91 -6.22
N GLU A 35 24.08 -14.25 -6.92
CA GLU A 35 25.48 -14.13 -6.51
C GLU A 35 25.68 -12.80 -5.78
N ALA A 36 26.14 -12.81 -4.53
CA ALA A 36 26.49 -11.59 -3.81
C ALA A 36 27.81 -11.02 -4.35
N LEU A 37 27.78 -9.76 -4.78
CA LEU A 37 28.97 -9.04 -5.26
C LEU A 37 29.77 -8.40 -4.12
N ASP A 38 29.19 -8.30 -2.92
CA ASP A 38 29.88 -7.92 -1.69
C ASP A 38 30.76 -9.09 -1.18
N SER A 39 31.75 -8.81 -0.34
CA SER A 39 32.53 -9.88 0.31
C SER A 39 31.63 -10.74 1.19
N GLU A 40 31.95 -12.04 1.36
CA GLU A 40 31.11 -12.96 2.13
C GLU A 40 30.85 -12.46 3.56
N ALA A 41 31.85 -11.89 4.22
CA ALA A 41 31.73 -11.33 5.56
C ALA A 41 30.76 -10.14 5.61
N GLU A 42 30.82 -9.23 4.62
CA GLU A 42 29.92 -8.07 4.53
C GLU A 42 28.50 -8.48 4.15
N ALA A 43 28.34 -9.42 3.22
CA ALA A 43 27.04 -9.93 2.83
C ALA A 43 26.35 -10.62 4.02
N ARG A 44 27.07 -11.43 4.81
CA ARG A 44 26.52 -12.05 6.04
C ARG A 44 26.18 -11.02 7.12
N ALA A 45 26.99 -9.99 7.29
CA ALA A 45 26.69 -8.90 8.22
C ALA A 45 25.42 -8.12 7.81
N LYS A 46 25.22 -7.90 6.52
CA LYS A 46 24.01 -7.25 5.97
C LYS A 46 22.78 -8.15 6.04
N LEU A 47 22.91 -9.47 5.88
CA LEU A 47 21.80 -10.43 6.06
C LEU A 47 21.20 -10.38 7.48
N ALA A 48 21.99 -9.99 8.48
CA ALA A 48 21.51 -9.83 9.87
C ALA A 48 20.81 -8.49 10.13
N GLN A 49 20.74 -7.58 9.15
CA GLN A 49 20.15 -6.25 9.28
C GLN A 49 18.90 -6.14 8.39
N PRO A 50 17.71 -5.86 8.95
CA PRO A 50 16.46 -5.86 8.19
C PRO A 50 16.38 -4.78 7.11
N ASP A 51 17.05 -3.64 7.31
CA ASP A 51 17.06 -2.50 6.38
C ASP A 51 18.25 -2.49 5.41
N ALA A 52 19.12 -3.51 5.47
CA ALA A 52 20.29 -3.57 4.62
C ALA A 52 19.96 -4.05 3.20
N TRP A 53 20.81 -3.65 2.26
CA TRP A 53 20.71 -4.00 0.85
C TRP A 53 22.02 -4.63 0.40
N ILE A 54 21.90 -5.75 -0.30
CA ILE A 54 23.04 -6.52 -0.79
C ILE A 54 23.11 -6.34 -2.30
N LYS A 55 24.30 -6.02 -2.80
CA LYS A 55 24.52 -5.97 -4.25
C LYS A 55 24.65 -7.39 -4.76
N VAL A 56 23.83 -7.75 -5.74
CA VAL A 56 23.71 -9.10 -6.28
C VAL A 56 23.78 -9.10 -7.80
N ARG A 57 24.19 -10.23 -8.36
CA ARG A 57 24.08 -10.57 -9.77
C ARG A 57 23.14 -11.76 -9.93
N THR A 58 22.16 -11.63 -10.80
CA THR A 58 21.22 -12.71 -11.15
C THR A 58 21.86 -13.72 -12.11
N ALA A 59 21.29 -14.92 -12.25
CA ALA A 59 21.72 -15.91 -13.24
C ALA A 59 21.63 -15.40 -14.69
N ALA A 60 20.74 -14.43 -14.96
CA ALA A 60 20.63 -13.74 -16.25
C ALA A 60 21.69 -12.65 -16.46
N GLY A 61 22.65 -12.48 -15.53
CA GLY A 61 23.73 -11.50 -15.62
C GLY A 61 23.35 -10.08 -15.18
N VAL A 62 22.10 -9.85 -14.75
CA VAL A 62 21.65 -8.52 -14.28
C VAL A 62 22.21 -8.23 -12.88
N GLU A 63 22.92 -7.12 -12.74
CA GLU A 63 23.41 -6.62 -11.46
C GLU A 63 22.48 -5.58 -10.85
N GLY A 64 22.23 -5.68 -9.56
CA GLY A 64 21.49 -4.67 -8.82
C GLY A 64 21.50 -4.94 -7.32
N PHE A 65 20.55 -4.35 -6.60
CA PHE A 65 20.43 -4.44 -5.16
C PHE A 65 19.14 -5.15 -4.78
N VAL A 66 19.24 -6.06 -3.82
CA VAL A 66 18.10 -6.72 -3.18
C VAL A 66 18.14 -6.46 -1.69
N SER A 67 16.97 -6.35 -1.07
CA SER A 67 16.90 -6.16 0.38
C SER A 67 17.26 -7.45 1.11
N ALA A 68 18.17 -7.33 2.08
CA ALA A 68 18.78 -8.41 2.81
C ALA A 68 17.77 -9.27 3.57
N GLN A 69 16.67 -8.68 4.06
CA GLN A 69 15.60 -9.39 4.77
C GLN A 69 14.85 -10.42 3.90
N PHE A 70 14.97 -10.34 2.56
CA PHE A 70 14.26 -11.21 1.63
C PHE A 70 15.16 -12.22 0.93
N VAL A 71 16.42 -12.33 1.33
CA VAL A 71 17.38 -13.28 0.80
C VAL A 71 18.05 -14.03 1.96
N GLN A 72 18.47 -15.28 1.72
CA GLN A 72 19.20 -16.08 2.70
C GLN A 72 20.43 -16.69 2.05
N ALA A 73 21.51 -16.86 2.82
CA ALA A 73 22.69 -17.56 2.37
C ALA A 73 22.35 -19.02 2.04
N GLU A 74 22.64 -19.44 0.82
CA GLU A 74 22.52 -20.83 0.43
C GLU A 74 23.62 -21.63 1.15
N SER A 75 23.22 -22.44 2.12
CA SER A 75 24.11 -23.43 2.71
C SER A 75 24.34 -24.52 1.68
N SER A 76 25.58 -24.98 1.52
CA SER A 76 26.08 -25.87 0.47
C SER A 76 25.51 -27.30 0.46
N ALA A 77 24.27 -27.52 0.93
CA ALA A 77 23.76 -28.84 1.25
C ALA A 77 22.53 -29.30 0.46
N ASP A 78 21.89 -28.51 -0.41
CA ASP A 78 20.76 -29.02 -1.19
C ASP A 78 20.68 -28.48 -2.61
N ALA A 79 21.07 -29.32 -3.56
CA ALA A 79 20.76 -29.21 -4.98
C ALA A 79 19.93 -30.43 -5.41
N PRO A 80 18.84 -30.21 -6.15
CA PRO A 80 18.50 -31.10 -7.27
C PRO A 80 18.23 -30.25 -8.53
N SER A 81 18.96 -30.46 -9.63
CA SER A 81 18.84 -31.53 -10.64
C SER A 81 17.92 -31.11 -11.80
N ALA A 82 18.45 -31.30 -13.02
CA ALA A 82 18.08 -30.62 -14.24
C ALA A 82 17.08 -31.39 -15.13
N ALA A 83 16.37 -30.61 -15.95
CA ALA A 83 15.90 -30.89 -17.33
C ALA A 83 14.64 -31.77 -17.54
N PRO A 84 13.97 -31.74 -18.72
CA PRO A 84 14.34 -31.04 -19.97
C PRO A 84 13.25 -30.18 -20.65
N ALA A 85 13.73 -29.42 -21.64
CA ALA A 85 13.01 -28.56 -22.57
C ALA A 85 12.05 -29.31 -23.52
N VAL A 86 10.97 -28.63 -23.93
CA VAL A 86 10.24 -28.90 -25.17
C VAL A 86 9.90 -27.62 -25.92
N MET A 87 9.86 -27.76 -27.24
CA MET A 87 10.05 -26.78 -28.28
C MET A 87 8.87 -25.83 -28.54
N ALA A 88 9.22 -24.74 -29.24
CA ALA A 88 8.38 -23.72 -29.85
C ALA A 88 7.09 -24.22 -30.52
N ALA A 89 6.00 -23.47 -30.31
CA ALA A 89 4.88 -23.40 -31.24
C ALA A 89 4.37 -21.95 -31.32
N THR A 90 4.42 -21.43 -32.54
CA THR A 90 4.02 -20.11 -33.00
C THR A 90 2.51 -19.88 -32.84
N ILE A 91 2.08 -18.73 -32.29
CA ILE A 91 0.69 -18.26 -32.38
C ILE A 91 0.71 -16.86 -33.04
N PRO A 92 -0.13 -16.60 -34.06
CA PRO A 92 -0.12 -15.33 -34.79
C PRO A 92 -0.78 -14.21 -33.97
N SER A 93 -0.14 -13.04 -34.00
CA SER A 93 -0.67 -11.78 -33.48
C SER A 93 -1.86 -11.30 -34.32
N SER A 94 -3.02 -11.15 -33.68
CA SER A 94 -4.09 -10.26 -34.18
C SER A 94 -4.23 -9.07 -33.24
N PRO A 95 -4.35 -7.84 -33.78
CA PRO A 95 -4.32 -6.62 -32.98
C PRO A 95 -5.71 -6.37 -32.40
N SER A 96 -5.83 -6.29 -31.07
CA SER A 96 -6.97 -5.62 -30.44
C SER A 96 -6.52 -4.25 -29.96
N ALA A 97 -7.31 -3.25 -30.36
CA ALA A 97 -7.01 -1.84 -30.33
C ALA A 97 -6.44 -1.36 -28.98
N SER A 98 -5.24 -0.80 -29.06
CA SER A 98 -4.69 0.14 -28.09
C SER A 98 -5.63 1.36 -28.02
N VAL A 99 -6.46 1.43 -26.98
CA VAL A 99 -6.88 2.74 -26.46
C VAL A 99 -5.71 3.23 -25.61
N ALA A 100 -4.87 4.07 -26.21
CA ALA A 100 -3.80 4.75 -25.53
C ALA A 100 -4.41 5.62 -24.42
N MET A 101 -4.15 5.27 -23.16
CA MET A 101 -4.41 6.14 -22.01
C MET A 101 -3.24 7.11 -21.83
N PRO A 102 -3.48 8.40 -21.54
CA PRO A 102 -2.41 9.35 -21.22
C PRO A 102 -1.85 9.08 -19.82
N ALA A 103 -0.64 8.52 -19.78
CA ALA A 103 -0.07 7.78 -18.66
C ALA A 103 0.61 8.59 -17.53
N VAL A 104 0.28 9.87 -17.26
CA VAL A 104 0.94 10.62 -16.15
C VAL A 104 0.00 11.48 -15.27
N ASN A 105 -1.25 11.74 -15.68
CA ASN A 105 -2.19 12.54 -14.87
C ASN A 105 -3.23 11.71 -14.06
N ASP A 106 -3.40 10.42 -14.32
CA ASP A 106 -4.50 9.64 -13.72
C ASP A 106 -4.20 9.06 -12.33
N GLU A 107 -3.04 8.45 -12.08
CA GLU A 107 -2.80 7.84 -10.75
C GLU A 107 -2.80 8.88 -9.62
N THR A 108 -2.18 10.05 -9.86
CA THR A 108 -2.14 11.12 -8.86
C THR A 108 -3.54 11.70 -8.60
N ARG A 109 -4.37 11.89 -9.65
CA ARG A 109 -5.76 12.31 -9.50
C ARG A 109 -6.55 11.30 -8.69
N VAL A 110 -6.53 10.04 -9.08
CA VAL A 110 -7.29 8.97 -8.42
C VAL A 110 -6.86 8.82 -6.97
N ARG A 111 -5.55 8.85 -6.69
CA ARG A 111 -5.03 8.77 -5.32
C ARG A 111 -5.53 9.94 -4.46
N ARG A 112 -5.45 11.18 -4.96
CA ARG A 112 -5.95 12.36 -4.23
C ARG A 112 -7.45 12.26 -3.96
N ALA A 113 -8.24 11.86 -4.96
CA ALA A 113 -9.67 11.63 -4.80
C ALA A 113 -9.97 10.54 -3.76
N ALA A 114 -9.26 9.41 -3.81
CA ALA A 114 -9.39 8.33 -2.83
C ALA A 114 -9.06 8.81 -1.41
N PHE A 115 -7.99 9.58 -1.24
CA PHE A 115 -7.58 10.13 0.06
C PHE A 115 -8.60 11.14 0.59
N ALA A 116 -9.20 11.94 -0.30
CA ALA A 116 -10.26 12.88 0.04
C ALA A 116 -11.55 12.19 0.49
N ILE A 117 -12.00 11.17 -0.25
CA ILE A 117 -13.17 10.36 0.09
C ILE A 117 -12.97 9.64 1.42
N THR A 118 -11.86 8.91 1.58
CA THR A 118 -11.57 8.16 2.81
C THR A 118 -11.50 9.09 4.01
N ALA A 119 -10.76 10.20 3.93
CA ALA A 119 -10.67 11.15 5.03
C ALA A 119 -12.02 11.81 5.37
N ALA A 120 -12.88 12.01 4.37
CA ALA A 120 -14.24 12.50 4.60
C ALA A 120 -15.08 11.51 5.43
N PHE A 121 -14.87 10.19 5.28
CA PHE A 121 -15.47 9.18 6.14
C PHE A 121 -14.83 9.10 7.53
N GLU A 122 -13.50 9.15 7.62
CA GLU A 122 -12.80 9.11 8.92
C GLU A 122 -13.18 10.31 9.79
N GLY A 123 -13.62 11.43 9.20
CA GLY A 123 -14.05 12.58 9.99
C GLY A 123 -12.90 13.46 10.48
N HIS A 124 -11.66 13.10 10.14
CA HIS A 124 -10.45 13.59 10.77
C HIS A 124 -9.59 14.41 9.80
N GLY A 125 -9.17 15.60 10.22
CA GLY A 125 -8.20 16.42 9.50
C GLY A 125 -6.75 16.06 9.85
N TYR A 126 -5.78 16.73 9.24
CA TYR A 126 -4.35 16.53 9.52
C TYR A 126 -3.96 16.76 10.98
N ALA A 127 -4.74 17.55 11.73
CA ALA A 127 -4.55 17.83 13.15
C ALA A 127 -5.37 16.93 14.08
N ALA A 128 -6.07 15.91 13.55
CA ALA A 128 -6.85 15.01 14.40
C ALA A 128 -5.93 14.31 15.41
N TYR A 129 -6.38 14.22 16.65
CA TYR A 129 -5.59 13.62 17.73
C TYR A 129 -6.52 13.00 18.76
N GLN A 130 -6.24 11.76 19.15
CA GLN A 130 -6.84 11.10 20.30
C GLN A 130 -5.81 10.22 21.01
N ASN A 131 -6.06 9.91 22.29
CA ASN A 131 -5.15 9.14 23.13
C ASN A 131 -5.86 8.16 24.09
N TYR A 132 -7.09 7.75 23.78
CA TYR A 132 -7.93 6.96 24.68
C TYR A 132 -8.16 5.51 24.24
N ASP A 133 -7.62 5.10 23.09
CA ASP A 133 -7.77 3.74 22.58
C ASP A 133 -6.47 2.91 22.62
N SER A 134 -6.53 1.71 22.05
CA SER A 134 -5.39 0.78 21.98
C SER A 134 -4.22 1.29 21.13
N GLY A 135 -4.40 2.38 20.37
CA GLY A 135 -3.33 3.03 19.62
C GLY A 135 -2.34 3.80 20.50
N ILE A 136 -2.65 4.01 21.78
CA ILE A 136 -1.99 4.88 22.76
C ILE A 136 -2.09 6.36 22.36
N ILE A 137 -1.65 6.70 21.16
CA ILE A 137 -1.92 7.96 20.48
C ILE A 137 -2.34 7.61 19.07
N SER A 138 -3.42 8.19 18.56
CA SER A 138 -3.70 8.21 17.12
C SER A 138 -3.77 9.65 16.63
N TYR A 139 -3.05 9.91 15.54
CA TYR A 139 -2.82 11.25 15.04
C TYR A 139 -3.02 11.32 13.53
N GLY A 140 -3.56 12.45 13.08
CA GLY A 140 -3.63 12.82 11.68
C GLY A 140 -4.82 12.26 10.90
N ARG A 141 -4.81 12.59 9.61
CA ARG A 141 -5.87 12.33 8.63
C ARG A 141 -6.24 10.85 8.51
N PHE A 142 -5.29 9.95 8.78
CA PHE A 142 -5.44 8.51 8.70
C PHE A 142 -5.14 7.78 10.02
N GLN A 143 -5.23 8.49 11.16
CA GLN A 143 -5.10 7.93 12.51
C GLN A 143 -3.83 7.08 12.69
N PHE A 144 -2.67 7.66 12.42
CA PHE A 144 -1.37 7.02 12.64
C PHE A 144 -1.12 6.80 14.12
N THR A 145 -0.78 5.57 14.51
CA THR A 145 -0.76 5.17 15.92
C THR A 145 0.64 5.00 16.48
N LEU A 146 0.81 5.34 17.77
CA LEU A 146 2.05 5.10 18.50
C LEU A 146 2.31 3.60 18.69
N ALA A 147 1.31 2.86 19.18
CA ALA A 147 1.43 1.42 19.40
C ALA A 147 1.76 0.66 18.10
N GLY A 148 1.13 1.06 16.99
CA GLY A 148 1.39 0.51 15.66
C GLY A 148 2.74 0.93 15.07
N GLY A 149 3.36 2.00 15.58
CA GLY A 149 4.60 2.57 15.07
C GLY A 149 4.42 3.45 13.82
N SER A 150 3.21 3.55 13.26
CA SER A 150 2.96 4.40 12.09
C SER A 150 3.07 5.90 12.42
N LEU A 151 2.83 6.29 13.67
CA LEU A 151 3.08 7.66 14.14
C LEU A 151 4.56 8.03 14.04
N ALA A 152 5.46 7.12 14.44
CA ALA A 152 6.90 7.36 14.34
C ALA A 152 7.34 7.53 12.88
N ASN A 153 6.77 6.75 11.96
CA ASN A 153 7.07 6.87 10.53
C ASN A 153 6.68 8.23 9.96
N VAL A 154 5.45 8.70 10.25
CA VAL A 154 4.98 10.02 9.80
C VAL A 154 5.83 11.15 10.38
N VAL A 155 6.11 11.10 11.68
CA VAL A 155 6.94 12.13 12.32
C VAL A 155 8.34 12.12 11.73
N ASN A 156 8.95 10.95 11.48
CA ASN A 156 10.26 10.87 10.83
C ASN A 156 10.26 11.43 9.41
N MET A 157 9.21 11.17 8.60
CA MET A 157 9.07 11.78 7.27
C MET A 157 9.01 13.32 7.38
N TYR A 158 8.22 13.84 8.31
CA TYR A 158 8.14 15.27 8.58
C TYR A 158 9.49 15.85 9.03
N LEU A 159 10.17 15.19 9.97
CA LEU A 159 11.48 15.62 10.48
C LEU A 159 12.55 15.60 9.38
N ASN A 160 12.45 14.73 8.39
CA ASN A 160 13.38 14.74 7.25
C ASN A 160 13.08 15.88 6.26
N ALA A 161 11.85 16.38 6.23
CA ALA A 161 11.39 17.42 5.31
C ALA A 161 11.37 18.82 5.91
N SER A 162 11.38 18.96 7.24
CA SER A 162 11.24 20.24 7.95
C SER A 162 12.41 20.56 8.88
N VAL A 163 12.78 21.84 8.87
CA VAL A 163 13.75 22.48 9.77
C VAL A 163 13.08 23.51 10.68
N SER A 164 11.75 23.48 10.81
CA SER A 164 11.04 24.43 11.68
C SER A 164 11.37 24.20 13.15
N LYS A 165 11.08 25.19 14.00
CA LYS A 165 11.26 25.07 15.45
C LYS A 165 10.43 23.90 16.04
N VAL A 166 9.24 23.65 15.48
CA VAL A 166 8.40 22.50 15.87
C VAL A 166 9.09 21.19 15.53
N ALA A 167 9.68 21.08 14.33
CA ALA A 167 10.47 19.91 13.93
C ALA A 167 11.71 19.71 14.81
N GLU A 168 12.44 20.78 15.15
CA GLU A 168 13.56 20.72 16.08
C GLU A 168 13.16 20.20 17.46
N ASP A 169 12.08 20.73 18.04
CA ASP A 169 11.60 20.31 19.36
C ASP A 169 11.12 18.85 19.35
N LEU A 170 10.41 18.42 18.30
CA LEU A 170 10.01 17.02 18.10
C LEU A 170 11.22 16.10 17.96
N ARG A 171 12.23 16.52 17.19
CA ARG A 171 13.47 15.75 16.99
C ARG A 171 14.24 15.58 18.30
N ALA A 172 14.42 16.67 19.05
CA ALA A 172 15.23 16.68 20.26
C ALA A 172 14.59 15.87 21.40
N SER A 173 13.27 15.94 21.57
CA SER A 173 12.62 15.42 22.79
C SER A 173 11.80 14.15 22.56
N TYR A 174 11.35 13.89 21.34
CA TYR A 174 10.31 12.89 21.08
C TYR A 174 10.66 11.84 20.04
N GLN A 175 11.53 12.12 19.06
CA GLN A 175 11.80 11.20 17.96
C GLN A 175 12.16 9.78 18.43
N GLN A 176 13.13 9.64 19.32
CA GLN A 176 13.56 8.33 19.82
C GLN A 176 12.47 7.63 20.65
N ARG A 177 11.70 8.39 21.42
CA ARG A 177 10.60 7.85 22.24
C ARG A 177 9.43 7.36 21.37
N LEU A 178 9.14 8.07 20.28
CA LEU A 178 8.16 7.65 19.27
C LEU A 178 8.60 6.36 18.58
N ILE A 179 9.88 6.24 18.18
CA ILE A 179 10.45 5.01 17.60
C ILE A 179 10.37 3.84 18.61
N ALA A 180 10.70 4.11 19.88
CA ALA A 180 10.62 3.13 20.96
C ALA A 180 9.18 2.81 21.40
N LYS A 181 8.17 3.49 20.83
CA LYS A 181 6.75 3.34 21.18
C LYS A 181 6.49 3.54 22.68
N ASP A 182 7.17 4.53 23.26
CA ASP A 182 7.11 4.82 24.69
C ASP A 182 5.68 5.15 25.15
N ALA A 183 5.07 4.23 25.90
CA ALA A 183 3.69 4.34 26.37
C ALA A 183 3.46 5.55 27.30
N SER A 184 4.51 6.07 27.96
CA SER A 184 4.38 7.25 28.82
C SER A 184 4.02 8.53 28.04
N LEU A 185 4.18 8.51 26.71
CA LEU A 185 3.78 9.62 25.83
C LEU A 185 2.27 9.83 25.73
N GLN A 186 1.46 8.85 26.16
CA GLN A 186 0.00 8.88 25.99
C GLN A 186 -0.65 10.19 26.48
N ASN A 187 -0.16 10.75 27.58
CA ASN A 187 -0.70 11.96 28.21
C ASN A 187 0.29 13.13 28.19
N ASP A 188 1.32 13.07 27.36
CA ASP A 188 2.31 14.15 27.23
C ASP A 188 1.70 15.35 26.49
N SER A 189 1.37 16.39 27.25
CA SER A 189 0.70 17.58 26.73
C SER A 189 1.56 18.36 25.73
N ARG A 190 2.88 18.35 25.90
CA ARG A 190 3.80 19.06 25.01
C ARG A 190 3.97 18.31 23.69
N LEU A 191 4.03 16.98 23.71
CA LEU A 191 3.99 16.19 22.46
C LEU A 191 2.70 16.47 21.68
N LYS A 192 1.55 16.43 22.36
CA LYS A 192 0.26 16.74 21.74
C LYS A 192 0.28 18.12 21.08
N GLU A 193 0.72 19.15 21.80
CA GLU A 193 0.83 20.52 21.27
C GLU A 193 1.72 20.57 20.01
N LEU A 194 2.90 19.96 20.05
CA LEU A 194 3.82 19.95 18.91
C LEU A 194 3.23 19.23 17.69
N LEU A 195 2.52 18.12 17.89
CA LEU A 195 1.84 17.43 16.80
C LEU A 195 0.73 18.30 16.18
N LEU A 196 -0.05 19.02 17.00
CA LEU A 196 -1.08 19.93 16.51
C LEU A 196 -0.48 21.13 15.75
N LEU A 197 0.64 21.69 16.24
CA LEU A 197 1.37 22.75 15.54
C LEU A 197 1.96 22.24 14.23
N ALA A 198 2.58 21.06 14.25
CA ALA A 198 3.15 20.45 13.06
C ALA A 198 2.08 20.21 12.00
N ALA A 199 0.86 19.79 12.36
CA ALA A 199 -0.24 19.56 11.43
C ALA A 199 -0.64 20.79 10.58
N ALA A 200 -0.33 22.00 11.06
CA ALA A 200 -0.55 23.23 10.29
C ALA A 200 0.54 23.47 9.23
N GLU A 201 1.69 22.80 9.33
CA GLU A 201 2.79 22.92 8.37
C GLU A 201 2.56 22.03 7.14
N GLN A 202 2.80 22.58 5.95
CA GLN A 202 2.69 21.83 4.69
C GLN A 202 3.55 20.55 4.71
N ALA A 203 4.76 20.63 5.26
CA ALA A 203 5.67 19.48 5.35
C ALA A 203 5.08 18.30 6.14
N MET A 204 4.27 18.57 7.18
CA MET A 204 3.60 17.51 7.94
C MET A 204 2.39 16.95 7.18
N GLN A 205 1.66 17.81 6.47
CA GLN A 205 0.55 17.36 5.61
C GLN A 205 1.07 16.44 4.50
N ASP A 206 2.17 16.84 3.85
CA ASP A 206 2.88 16.04 2.84
C ASP A 206 3.39 14.72 3.45
N ALA A 207 3.96 14.76 4.67
CA ALA A 207 4.41 13.55 5.36
C ALA A 207 3.27 12.57 5.68
N GLN A 208 2.09 13.07 6.09
CA GLN A 208 0.92 12.23 6.32
C GLN A 208 0.41 11.60 5.02
N ASP A 209 0.33 12.38 3.95
CA ASP A 209 -0.11 11.87 2.65
C ASP A 209 0.89 10.86 2.07
N GLU A 210 2.20 11.11 2.23
CA GLU A 210 3.24 10.20 1.80
C GLU A 210 3.24 8.90 2.60
N ALA A 211 3.05 8.96 3.92
CA ALA A 211 2.90 7.78 4.75
C ALA A 211 1.68 6.95 4.36
N ALA A 212 0.54 7.59 4.06
CA ALA A 212 -0.64 6.90 3.54
C ALA A 212 -0.39 6.28 2.16
N ARG A 213 0.36 6.98 1.30
CA ARG A 213 0.74 6.49 -0.02
C ARG A 213 1.60 5.23 0.08
N VAL A 214 2.65 5.25 0.88
CA VAL A 214 3.57 4.12 1.02
C VAL A 214 2.94 2.98 1.81
N GLY A 215 2.32 3.30 2.95
CA GLY A 215 1.80 2.31 3.89
C GLY A 215 0.52 1.63 3.43
N TYR A 216 -0.33 2.32 2.67
CA TYR A 216 -1.64 1.80 2.28
C TYR A 216 -1.86 1.77 0.77
N TRP A 217 -1.67 2.88 0.05
CA TRP A 217 -1.95 2.92 -1.40
C TRP A 217 -1.07 1.94 -2.18
N GLN A 218 0.25 2.04 -2.03
CA GLN A 218 1.19 1.18 -2.74
C GLN A 218 1.03 -0.29 -2.35
N GLN A 219 0.84 -0.55 -1.05
CA GLN A 219 0.62 -1.91 -0.55
C GLN A 219 -0.70 -2.49 -1.08
N MET A 220 -1.77 -1.70 -1.15
CA MET A 220 -3.04 -2.11 -1.75
C MET A 220 -2.85 -2.45 -3.24
N LEU A 221 -2.11 -1.62 -3.99
CA LEU A 221 -1.79 -1.92 -5.37
C LEU A 221 -1.04 -3.25 -5.51
N ASP A 222 0.04 -3.43 -4.75
CA ASP A 222 0.90 -4.62 -4.84
C ASP A 222 0.20 -5.90 -4.34
N LEU A 223 -0.57 -5.81 -3.26
CA LEU A 223 -1.21 -6.98 -2.64
C LEU A 223 -2.54 -7.35 -3.28
N SER A 224 -3.29 -6.38 -3.78
CA SER A 224 -4.69 -6.57 -4.18
C SER A 224 -4.95 -6.23 -5.64
N ALA A 225 -4.60 -5.02 -6.11
CA ALA A 225 -4.98 -4.55 -7.45
C ALA A 225 -4.15 -5.18 -8.58
N ASN A 226 -2.83 -5.05 -8.53
CA ASN A 226 -1.89 -5.50 -9.56
C ASN A 226 -1.98 -7.02 -9.84
N PRO A 227 -2.09 -7.90 -8.83
CA PRO A 227 -2.23 -9.34 -9.06
C PRO A 227 -3.49 -9.68 -9.88
N ARG A 228 -4.56 -8.91 -9.68
CA ARG A 228 -5.85 -9.10 -10.36
C ARG A 228 -5.97 -8.32 -11.67
N GLY A 229 -5.06 -7.39 -11.94
CA GLY A 229 -5.12 -6.52 -13.11
C GLY A 229 -6.11 -5.36 -12.99
N LEU A 230 -6.45 -4.92 -11.77
CA LEU A 230 -7.43 -3.85 -11.54
C LEU A 230 -6.81 -2.47 -11.77
N GLN A 231 -7.49 -1.62 -12.53
CA GLN A 231 -6.96 -0.33 -12.97
C GLN A 231 -7.99 0.81 -12.91
N LEU A 232 -9.29 0.51 -12.83
CA LEU A 232 -10.31 1.55 -12.86
C LEU A 232 -10.22 2.46 -11.62
N PRO A 233 -10.35 3.78 -11.79
CA PRO A 233 -10.31 4.74 -10.69
C PRO A 233 -11.21 4.40 -9.50
N LEU A 234 -12.47 4.01 -9.75
CA LEU A 234 -13.40 3.62 -8.69
C LEU A 234 -12.88 2.41 -7.92
N SER A 235 -12.38 1.39 -8.63
CA SER A 235 -11.83 0.17 -8.03
C SER A 235 -10.69 0.50 -7.07
N LEU A 236 -9.72 1.28 -7.53
CA LEU A 236 -8.54 1.64 -6.73
C LEU A 236 -8.93 2.46 -5.49
N ALA A 237 -9.87 3.40 -5.64
CA ALA A 237 -10.35 4.21 -4.53
C ALA A 237 -11.13 3.38 -3.49
N LEU A 238 -12.02 2.48 -3.93
CA LEU A 238 -12.73 1.56 -3.05
C LEU A 238 -11.77 0.62 -2.31
N LEU A 239 -10.78 0.05 -3.00
CA LEU A 239 -9.80 -0.83 -2.38
C LEU A 239 -8.93 -0.09 -1.36
N PHE A 240 -8.53 1.15 -1.64
CA PHE A 240 -7.83 1.99 -0.67
C PHE A 240 -8.69 2.27 0.57
N ASP A 241 -9.95 2.64 0.38
CA ASP A 241 -10.88 2.88 1.49
C ASP A 241 -11.10 1.61 2.34
N MET A 242 -11.19 0.44 1.72
CA MET A 242 -11.23 -0.84 2.44
C MET A 242 -9.91 -1.17 3.15
N ALA A 243 -8.76 -0.83 2.56
CA ALA A 243 -7.47 -1.05 3.20
C ALA A 243 -7.34 -0.21 4.49
N ILE A 244 -7.90 1.00 4.50
CA ILE A 244 -7.95 1.84 5.70
C ILE A 244 -8.99 1.32 6.70
N ASN A 245 -10.20 0.98 6.23
CA ASN A 245 -11.31 0.59 7.11
C ASN A 245 -11.19 -0.83 7.70
N HIS A 246 -10.65 -1.78 6.94
CA HIS A 246 -10.59 -3.21 7.27
C HIS A 246 -9.17 -3.79 7.26
N GLY A 247 -8.16 -2.98 6.94
CA GLY A 247 -6.78 -3.43 6.78
C GLY A 247 -6.46 -3.94 5.37
N LEU A 248 -5.15 -3.99 5.05
CA LEU A 248 -4.61 -4.35 3.74
C LEU A 248 -4.98 -5.76 3.24
N ARG A 249 -5.33 -6.68 4.15
CA ARG A 249 -5.64 -8.09 3.85
C ARG A 249 -7.12 -8.41 4.09
N HIS A 250 -8.01 -7.45 3.85
CA HIS A 250 -9.45 -7.66 3.99
C HIS A 250 -9.96 -8.81 3.08
N PRO A 251 -11.00 -9.56 3.50
CA PRO A 251 -11.45 -10.76 2.77
C PRO A 251 -12.36 -10.45 1.57
N HIS A 252 -12.91 -9.23 1.47
CA HIS A 252 -14.00 -8.93 0.52
C HIS A 252 -13.71 -9.25 -0.95
N LEU A 253 -12.48 -9.03 -1.43
CA LEU A 253 -12.10 -9.40 -2.80
C LEU A 253 -12.12 -10.93 -3.01
N GLY A 254 -11.52 -11.68 -2.09
CA GLY A 254 -11.51 -13.15 -2.15
C GLY A 254 -12.90 -13.75 -2.04
N ASN A 255 -13.76 -13.14 -1.21
CA ASN A 255 -15.16 -13.54 -1.11
C ASN A 255 -15.93 -13.29 -2.41
N ALA A 256 -15.68 -12.15 -3.08
CA ALA A 256 -16.28 -11.85 -4.37
C ALA A 256 -15.81 -12.81 -5.47
N GLU A 257 -14.51 -13.11 -5.53
CA GLU A 257 -13.94 -14.12 -6.44
C GLU A 257 -14.60 -15.48 -6.24
N THR A 258 -14.73 -15.91 -4.97
CA THR A 258 -15.40 -17.16 -4.61
C THR A 258 -16.86 -17.15 -5.04
N ALA A 259 -17.60 -16.06 -4.78
CA ALA A 259 -19.01 -15.93 -5.14
C ALA A 259 -19.22 -15.93 -6.67
N LEU A 260 -18.24 -15.45 -7.43
CA LEU A 260 -18.23 -15.45 -8.89
C LEU A 260 -17.66 -16.75 -9.50
N ASN A 261 -17.36 -17.75 -8.68
CA ASN A 261 -16.80 -19.05 -9.09
C ASN A 261 -15.48 -18.94 -9.87
N VAL A 262 -14.63 -17.99 -9.51
CA VAL A 262 -13.27 -17.86 -10.05
C VAL A 262 -12.21 -18.16 -9.00
N GLN A 263 -11.03 -18.57 -9.45
CA GLN A 263 -9.89 -18.80 -8.55
C GLN A 263 -9.51 -17.48 -7.84
N PRO A 264 -9.33 -17.48 -6.51
CA PRO A 264 -8.91 -16.28 -5.79
C PRO A 264 -7.59 -15.74 -6.33
N ARG A 265 -7.50 -14.40 -6.42
CA ARG A 265 -6.37 -13.64 -6.99
C ARG A 265 -6.10 -13.91 -8.47
N SER A 266 -6.99 -14.59 -9.19
CA SER A 266 -6.86 -14.72 -10.64
C SER A 266 -7.02 -13.38 -11.35
N ARG A 267 -6.36 -13.23 -12.49
CA ARG A 267 -6.38 -12.00 -13.28
C ARG A 267 -7.70 -11.89 -14.03
N ILE A 268 -8.32 -10.70 -13.98
CA ILE A 268 -9.52 -10.41 -14.77
C ILE A 268 -9.21 -10.54 -16.27
N GLY A 269 -10.22 -10.85 -17.08
CA GLY A 269 -10.07 -11.16 -18.50
C GLY A 269 -9.61 -12.60 -18.74
N GLU A 270 -8.54 -13.04 -18.06
CA GLU A 270 -8.05 -14.43 -18.13
C GLU A 270 -9.00 -15.41 -17.43
N ASN A 271 -9.60 -14.98 -16.32
CA ASN A 271 -10.59 -15.76 -15.57
C ASN A 271 -12.04 -15.59 -16.09
N GLY A 272 -12.24 -14.89 -17.20
CA GLY A 272 -13.56 -14.64 -17.79
C GLY A 272 -14.39 -13.53 -17.13
N LEU A 273 -13.87 -12.85 -16.09
CA LEU A 273 -14.54 -11.70 -15.47
C LEU A 273 -14.03 -10.38 -16.02
N THR A 274 -14.91 -9.38 -16.08
CA THR A 274 -14.51 -7.98 -16.22
C THR A 274 -14.15 -7.37 -14.86
N GLU A 275 -13.41 -6.26 -14.87
CA GLU A 275 -13.11 -5.50 -13.65
C GLU A 275 -14.40 -5.07 -12.94
N GLN A 276 -15.37 -4.59 -13.71
CA GLN A 276 -16.66 -4.11 -13.21
C GLN A 276 -17.43 -5.23 -12.51
N GLN A 277 -17.42 -6.45 -13.03
CA GLN A 277 -18.09 -7.59 -12.39
C GLN A 277 -17.48 -7.90 -11.03
N LEU A 278 -16.14 -8.04 -10.95
CA LEU A 278 -15.46 -8.34 -9.71
C LEU A 278 -15.65 -7.23 -8.66
N ILE A 279 -15.54 -5.97 -9.08
CA ILE A 279 -15.65 -4.83 -8.18
C ILE A 279 -17.09 -4.57 -7.74
N SER A 280 -18.08 -4.85 -8.60
CA SER A 280 -19.49 -4.81 -8.21
C SER A 280 -19.80 -5.81 -7.09
N GLU A 281 -19.36 -7.07 -7.23
CA GLU A 281 -19.57 -8.07 -6.20
C GLU A 281 -18.74 -7.74 -4.94
N THR A 282 -17.52 -7.21 -5.08
CA THR A 282 -16.70 -6.76 -3.94
C THR A 282 -17.38 -5.65 -3.14
N ALA A 283 -17.91 -4.63 -3.82
CA ALA A 283 -18.64 -3.53 -3.19
C ALA A 283 -19.89 -4.03 -2.45
N LYS A 284 -20.64 -4.95 -3.06
CA LYS A 284 -21.80 -5.60 -2.45
C LYS A 284 -21.42 -6.41 -1.20
N GLN A 285 -20.39 -7.26 -1.29
CA GLN A 285 -19.90 -8.06 -0.16
C GLN A 285 -19.48 -7.17 1.02
N ARG A 286 -18.80 -6.05 0.73
CA ARG A 286 -18.43 -5.06 1.74
C ARG A 286 -19.65 -4.40 2.37
N ARG A 287 -20.58 -3.88 1.55
CA ARG A 287 -21.83 -3.25 2.04
C ARG A 287 -22.60 -4.21 2.93
N ASP A 288 -22.85 -5.43 2.47
CA ASP A 288 -23.63 -6.42 3.21
C ASP A 288 -22.95 -6.81 4.53
N PHE A 289 -21.61 -6.87 4.55
CA PHE A 289 -20.85 -7.00 5.79
C PHE A 289 -21.09 -5.81 6.74
N MET A 290 -21.00 -4.57 6.24
CA MET A 290 -21.24 -3.38 7.07
C MET A 290 -22.67 -3.33 7.61
N TYR A 291 -23.67 -3.77 6.84
CA TYR A 291 -25.06 -3.88 7.31
C TYR A 291 -25.19 -4.89 8.45
N ARG A 292 -24.71 -6.12 8.26
CA ARG A 292 -24.73 -7.14 9.31
C ARG A 292 -23.99 -6.69 10.57
N PHE A 293 -22.85 -6.02 10.39
CA PHE A 293 -22.07 -5.49 11.51
C PHE A 293 -22.78 -4.31 12.20
N ALA A 294 -23.41 -3.41 11.45
CA ALA A 294 -24.20 -2.31 11.98
C ALA A 294 -25.39 -2.81 12.80
N ASP A 295 -26.13 -3.79 12.29
CA ASP A 295 -27.32 -4.34 12.96
C ASP A 295 -26.91 -5.09 14.23
N LYS A 296 -25.83 -5.88 14.19
CA LYS A 296 -25.33 -6.61 15.35
C LYS A 296 -24.86 -5.69 16.48
N ASN A 297 -24.28 -4.53 16.16
CA ASN A 297 -23.69 -3.62 17.14
C ASN A 297 -24.53 -2.35 17.40
N ASN A 298 -25.71 -2.22 16.78
CA ASN A 298 -26.56 -1.04 16.82
C ASN A 298 -25.82 0.26 16.38
N LEU A 299 -25.05 0.17 15.30
CA LEU A 299 -24.24 1.25 14.74
C LEU A 299 -24.72 1.64 13.33
N PRO A 300 -25.90 2.27 13.18
CA PRO A 300 -26.51 2.53 11.87
C PRO A 300 -25.63 3.40 10.95
N GLY A 301 -24.77 4.25 11.51
CA GLY A 301 -23.84 5.09 10.75
C GLY A 301 -22.85 4.33 9.88
N LEU A 302 -22.59 3.04 10.17
CA LEU A 302 -21.67 2.21 9.38
C LEU A 302 -22.23 1.84 8.00
N LYS A 303 -23.56 1.87 7.82
CA LYS A 303 -24.22 1.53 6.55
C LYS A 303 -23.89 2.54 5.44
N VAL A 304 -23.77 3.82 5.81
CA VAL A 304 -23.56 4.95 4.88
C VAL A 304 -22.30 4.76 4.02
N ARG A 305 -21.20 4.26 4.60
CA ARG A 305 -19.94 4.04 3.87
C ARG A 305 -20.06 2.93 2.84
N GLY A 306 -20.76 1.84 3.17
CA GLY A 306 -21.06 0.76 2.23
C GLY A 306 -21.96 1.21 1.08
N ASP A 307 -23.03 1.94 1.41
CA ASP A 307 -24.00 2.44 0.44
C ASP A 307 -23.37 3.43 -0.54
N PHE A 308 -22.48 4.30 -0.07
CA PHE A 308 -21.76 5.24 -0.92
C PHE A 308 -21.03 4.55 -2.08
N TRP A 309 -20.20 3.55 -1.78
CA TRP A 309 -19.43 2.85 -2.81
C TRP A 309 -20.33 2.03 -3.74
N MET A 310 -21.35 1.37 -3.18
CA MET A 310 -22.32 0.63 -3.98
C MET A 310 -23.11 1.55 -4.92
N ASN A 311 -23.42 2.78 -4.49
CA ASN A 311 -24.10 3.77 -5.33
C ASN A 311 -23.22 4.18 -6.52
N LEU A 312 -21.92 4.44 -6.32
CA LEU A 312 -21.01 4.77 -7.42
C LEU A 312 -20.89 3.62 -8.44
N VAL A 313 -20.82 2.37 -7.96
CA VAL A 313 -20.86 1.17 -8.81
C VAL A 313 -22.16 1.10 -9.60
N THR A 314 -23.30 1.28 -8.95
CA THR A 314 -24.64 1.17 -9.58
C THR A 314 -24.86 2.28 -10.60
N GLN A 315 -24.26 3.45 -10.40
CA GLN A 315 -24.28 4.58 -11.33
C GLN A 315 -23.25 4.46 -12.46
N ASN A 316 -22.44 3.40 -12.49
CA ASN A 316 -21.36 3.20 -13.45
C ASN A 316 -20.31 4.32 -13.46
N ASP A 317 -20.02 4.97 -12.31
CA ASP A 317 -18.96 5.98 -12.20
C ASP A 317 -17.55 5.34 -12.11
N TRP A 318 -17.25 4.42 -13.02
CA TRP A 318 -16.01 3.63 -13.03
C TRP A 318 -14.74 4.49 -13.13
N THR A 319 -14.85 5.69 -13.71
CA THR A 319 -13.75 6.66 -13.87
C THR A 319 -13.57 7.57 -12.65
N LEU A 320 -14.43 7.44 -11.64
CA LEU A 320 -14.50 8.29 -10.46
C LEU A 320 -14.51 9.77 -10.86
N SER A 321 -15.36 10.10 -11.82
CA SER A 321 -15.47 11.44 -12.39
C SER A 321 -16.45 12.33 -11.62
N GLY A 322 -17.25 11.74 -10.73
CA GLY A 322 -18.30 12.44 -9.99
C GLY A 322 -19.45 12.90 -10.89
N GLY A 323 -20.44 13.57 -10.27
CA GLY A 323 -21.57 14.14 -10.99
C GLY A 323 -21.19 15.28 -11.94
N VAL A 324 -22.18 16.07 -12.39
CA VAL A 324 -21.96 17.18 -13.34
C VAL A 324 -20.80 18.09 -12.92
N ASN A 325 -20.70 18.41 -11.63
CA ASN A 325 -19.71 19.32 -11.06
C ASN A 325 -18.35 18.68 -10.74
N GLY A 326 -18.13 17.41 -11.08
CA GLY A 326 -16.89 16.70 -10.76
C GLY A 326 -16.77 16.27 -9.29
N THR A 327 -17.89 16.26 -8.57
CA THR A 327 -17.95 16.04 -7.13
C THR A 327 -18.75 14.80 -6.76
N VAL A 328 -18.45 14.24 -5.59
CA VAL A 328 -19.25 13.22 -4.90
C VAL A 328 -19.66 13.69 -3.50
N ASN A 329 -20.79 13.21 -2.99
CA ASN A 329 -21.24 13.49 -1.63
C ASN A 329 -20.86 12.34 -0.69
N VAL A 330 -19.97 12.60 0.24
CA VAL A 330 -19.51 11.67 1.27
C VAL A 330 -20.11 12.07 2.62
N ASN A 331 -21.23 11.44 2.98
CA ASN A 331 -21.92 11.68 4.26
C ASN A 331 -22.19 13.18 4.56
N GLY A 332 -22.72 13.90 3.57
CA GLY A 332 -23.00 15.34 3.64
C GLY A 332 -21.83 16.25 3.23
N ARG A 333 -20.64 15.69 2.94
CA ARG A 333 -19.45 16.44 2.54
C ARG A 333 -19.25 16.36 1.03
N ILE A 334 -19.14 17.51 0.37
CA ILE A 334 -18.90 17.59 -1.08
C ILE A 334 -17.40 17.49 -1.35
N ILE A 335 -16.99 16.46 -2.09
CA ILE A 335 -15.58 16.18 -2.40
C ILE A 335 -15.36 16.28 -3.91
N GLN A 336 -14.37 17.07 -4.33
CA GLN A 336 -13.90 17.10 -5.72
C GLN A 336 -13.13 15.82 -6.03
N VAL A 337 -13.50 15.12 -7.11
CA VAL A 337 -12.85 13.86 -7.54
C VAL A 337 -12.34 13.93 -8.98
N ARG A 338 -12.93 14.82 -9.80
CA ARG A 338 -12.42 15.12 -11.14
C ARG A 338 -11.14 15.95 -11.08
N ASN A 339 -11.11 16.97 -10.21
CA ASN A 339 -9.98 17.87 -9.99
C ASN A 339 -9.70 18.02 -8.47
N PRO A 340 -9.20 16.95 -7.82
CA PRO A 340 -9.04 16.86 -6.37
C PRO A 340 -7.83 17.60 -5.80
#